data_AF-A0A0F9AT15-F1
#
_entry.id   AF-A0A0F9AT15-F1
#
_cell.length_a   1.000
_cell.length_b   1.000
_cell.length_c   1.000
_cell.angle_alpha   90.00
_cell.angle_beta   90.00
_cell.angle_gamma   90.00
#
_symmetry.space_group_name_H-M   'P 1'
#
loop_
_entity.id
_entity.type
_entity.pdbx_description
1 polymer ?
#
loop_
_entity_poly.entity_id
_entity_poly.type
_entity_poly.pdbx_seq_one_letter_code
_entity_poly.pdbx_strand_id
1 'polypeptide(L)' 'MMDMANPVIESQWEPRWRVDVGNGCEVGLTVDDHCYVVLLPSYSTDSPEPDGWKPGKWIPKAAALKIAELGAAPL' A
#
# COMPACT_ATOMS: atom_id res chain seq x y z
N MET A 1 -24.85 33.43 -0.75
CA MET A 1 -24.28 32.30 -1.51
C MET A 1 -23.05 31.86 -0.75
N MET A 2 -23.11 30.71 -0.07
CA MET A 2 -21.91 30.07 0.47
C MET A 2 -21.76 28.82 -0.38
N ASP A 3 -20.84 28.85 -1.33
CA ASP A 3 -20.37 27.66 -2.01
C ASP A 3 -19.86 26.70 -0.93
N MET A 4 -20.65 25.67 -0.64
CA MET A 4 -20.16 24.49 0.03
C MET A 4 -19.17 23.86 -0.93
N ALA A 5 -17.90 24.23 -0.80
CA ALA A 5 -16.81 23.50 -1.42
C ALA A 5 -16.95 22.06 -0.93
N ASN A 6 -17.47 21.19 -1.79
CA ASN A 6 -17.47 19.77 -1.58
C ASN A 6 -15.99 19.41 -1.38
N PRO A 7 -15.55 18.93 -0.20
CA PRO A 7 -14.18 18.47 -0.10
C PRO A 7 -14.08 17.34 -1.12
N VAL A 8 -13.32 17.60 -2.19
CA VAL A 8 -12.81 16.52 -3.02
C VAL A 8 -11.98 15.73 -2.03
N ILE A 9 -12.55 14.64 -1.50
CA ILE A 9 -11.79 13.64 -0.80
C ILE A 9 -10.84 13.15 -1.88
N GLU A 10 -9.62 13.69 -1.88
CA GLU A 10 -8.54 13.16 -2.69
C GLU A 10 -8.50 11.68 -2.32
N SER A 11 -8.96 10.83 -3.24
CA SER A 11 -9.00 9.40 -3.02
C SER A 11 -7.56 8.99 -2.76
N GLN A 12 -7.23 8.74 -1.50
CA GLN A 12 -5.88 8.44 -1.07
C GLN A 12 -5.46 7.19 -1.85
N TRP A 13 -4.35 7.30 -2.58
CA TRP A 13 -3.88 6.20 -3.40
C TRP A 13 -3.63 4.97 -2.52
N GLU A 14 -4.07 3.80 -2.97
CA GLU A 14 -3.91 2.54 -2.25
C GLU A 14 -3.13 1.50 -3.07
N PRO A 15 -2.36 0.61 -2.41
CA PRO A 15 -1.69 -0.49 -3.07
C PRO A 15 -2.71 -1.48 -3.63
N ARG A 16 -2.34 -2.11 -4.74
CA ARG A 16 -3.20 -3.09 -5.41
C ARG A 16 -3.50 -4.32 -4.56
N TRP A 17 -2.57 -4.70 -3.68
CA TRP A 17 -2.80 -5.74 -2.68
C TRP A 17 -2.30 -5.29 -1.31
N ARG A 18 -2.96 -5.78 -0.26
CA ARG A 18 -2.49 -5.68 1.12
C ARG A 18 -2.17 -7.07 1.64
N VAL A 19 -1.08 -7.20 2.38
CA VAL A 19 -0.58 -8.47 2.90
C VAL A 19 -0.33 -8.32 4.39
N ASP A 20 -1.01 -9.12 5.19
CA ASP A 20 -0.74 -9.28 6.61
C ASP A 20 0.65 -9.92 6.80
N VAL A 21 1.48 -9.29 7.64
CA VAL A 21 2.84 -9.74 7.96
C VAL A 21 2.99 -10.18 9.42
N GLY A 22 1.88 -10.27 10.15
CA GLY A 22 1.78 -10.63 11.56
C GLY A 22 1.72 -9.42 12.49
N ASN A 23 1.28 -9.66 13.73
CA ASN A 23 1.20 -8.66 14.81
C ASN A 23 0.35 -7.41 14.47
N GLY A 24 -0.69 -7.58 13.63
CA GLY A 24 -1.53 -6.47 13.18
C GLY A 24 -0.82 -5.50 12.25
N CYS A 25 0.35 -5.88 11.72
CA CYS A 25 1.06 -5.11 10.70
C CYS A 25 0.71 -5.64 9.31
N GLU A 26 0.54 -4.71 8.37
CA GLU A 26 0.33 -5.02 6.96
C GLU A 26 1.34 -4.27 6.09
N VAL A 27 1.61 -4.82 4.91
CA VAL A 27 2.32 -4.14 3.84
C VAL A 27 1.48 -4.09 2.58
N GLY A 28 1.68 -3.05 1.79
CA GLY A 28 1.12 -2.93 0.46
C GLY A 28 2.00 -3.61 -0.57
N LEU A 29 1.39 -4.12 -1.64
CA LEU A 29 2.06 -4.54 -2.85
C LEU A 29 1.43 -3.84 -4.04
N THR A 30 2.28 -3.38 -4.96
CA THR A 30 1.85 -2.89 -6.27
C THR A 30 2.82 -3.36 -7.36
N VAL A 31 2.49 -3.07 -8.61
CA VAL A 31 3.40 -3.24 -9.75
C VAL A 31 3.78 -1.87 -10.28
N ASP A 32 5.07 -1.67 -10.48
CA ASP A 32 5.64 -0.48 -11.11
C ASP A 32 6.74 -0.94 -12.07
N ASP A 33 6.70 -0.49 -13.33
CA ASP A 33 7.63 -0.90 -14.40
C ASP A 33 7.93 -2.43 -14.44
N HIS A 34 6.87 -3.24 -14.47
CA HIS A 34 6.94 -4.72 -14.46
C HIS A 34 7.60 -5.35 -13.23
N CYS A 35 7.90 -4.56 -12.19
CA CYS A 35 8.48 -5.01 -10.94
C CYS A 35 7.44 -4.96 -9.82
N TYR A 36 7.47 -5.94 -8.92
CA TYR A 36 6.68 -5.86 -7.69
C TYR A 36 7.34 -4.90 -6.70
N VAL A 37 6.57 -3.95 -6.18
CA VAL A 37 7.02 -2.99 -5.17
C VAL A 37 6.31 -3.27 -3.85
N VAL A 38 7.10 -3.41 -2.78
CA VAL A 38 6.60 -3.52 -1.40
C VAL A 38 6.49 -2.14 -0.80
N LEU A 39 5.34 -1.84 -0.20
CA LEU A 39 5.00 -0.55 0.35
C LEU A 39 4.73 -0.67 1.85
N LEU A 40 5.28 0.28 2.61
CA LEU A 40 5.00 0.43 4.02
C LEU A 40 3.98 1.55 4.22
N PRO A 41 3.04 1.40 5.18
CA PRO A 41 2.21 2.52 5.60
C PRO A 41 3.10 3.66 6.10
N SER A 42 2.86 4.87 5.59
CA SER A 42 3.54 6.07 6.05
C SER A 42 2.63 6.78 7.04
N TYR A 43 3.06 6.87 8.29
CA TYR A 43 2.37 7.64 9.32
C TYR A 43 3.01 9.02 9.41
N SER A 44 2.21 10.08 9.31
CA SER A 44 2.65 11.39 9.81
C SER A 44 2.50 11.42 11.32
N THR A 45 3.36 12.18 11.99
CA THR A 45 3.26 12.40 13.44
C THR A 45 1.97 13.10 13.86
N ASP A 46 1.28 13.72 12.89
CA ASP A 46 0.11 14.53 13.13
C ASP A 46 -1.21 13.77 12.86
N SER A 47 -1.14 12.51 12.42
CA SER A 47 -2.30 11.67 12.10
C SER A 47 -2.16 10.27 12.72
N PRO A 48 -3.20 9.75 13.40
CA PRO A 48 -3.22 8.35 13.84
C PRO A 48 -3.44 7.37 12.69
N GLU A 49 -3.87 7.86 11.52
CA GLU A 49 -4.06 7.07 10.31
C GLU A 49 -2.84 7.21 9.38
N PRO A 50 -2.51 6.20 8.58
CA PRO A 50 -1.45 6.33 7.59
C PRO A 50 -1.84 7.38 6.54
N ASP A 51 -0.97 8.37 6.34
CA ASP A 51 -1.08 9.40 5.30
C ASP A 51 -0.86 8.85 3.89
N GLY A 52 -0.53 7.56 3.78
CA GLY A 52 -0.48 6.83 2.52
C GLY A 52 0.55 5.70 2.58
N TRP A 53 1.19 5.47 1.44
CA TRP A 53 2.05 4.32 1.21
C TRP A 53 3.39 4.77 0.61
N LYS A 54 4.50 4.18 1.07
CA LYS A 54 5.83 4.49 0.57
C LYS A 54 6.66 3.23 0.30
N PRO A 55 7.58 3.23 -0.68
CA PRO A 55 8.45 2.09 -0.94
C PRO A 55 9.24 1.67 0.30
N GLY A 56 9.14 0.38 0.64
CA GLY A 56 9.95 -0.26 1.67
C GLY A 56 11.26 -0.80 1.08
N LYS A 57 12.33 -0.78 1.88
CA LYS A 57 13.60 -1.46 1.54
C LYS A 57 13.65 -2.91 2.03
N TRP A 58 12.59 -3.37 2.69
CA TRP A 58 12.50 -4.69 3.30
C TRP A 58 11.31 -5.44 2.70
N ILE A 59 11.53 -6.73 2.40
CA ILE A 59 10.51 -7.63 1.88
C ILE A 59 10.18 -8.67 2.96
N PRO A 60 9.02 -8.55 3.65
CA PRO A 60 8.56 -9.55 4.60
C PRO A 60 8.31 -10.91 3.92
N LYS A 61 8.45 -12.00 4.68
CA LYS A 61 8.24 -13.37 4.15
C LYS A 61 6.85 -13.55 3.52
N ALA A 62 5.79 -13.04 4.16
CA ALA A 62 4.44 -13.13 3.63
C ALA A 62 4.28 -12.39 2.30
N ALA A 63 4.89 -11.21 2.18
CA ALA A 63 4.92 -10.44 0.92
C ALA A 63 5.69 -11.18 -0.18
N ALA A 64 6.85 -11.79 0.15
CA ALA A 64 7.62 -12.59 -0.81
C ALA A 64 6.82 -13.80 -1.32
N LEU A 65 6.11 -14.51 -0.45
CA LEU A 65 5.23 -15.62 -0.84
C LEU A 65 4.11 -15.13 -1.76
N LYS A 66 3.49 -13.99 -1.43
CA LYS A 66 2.44 -13.43 -2.27
C LYS A 66 2.95 -13.04 -3.65
N ILE A 67 4.13 -12.45 -3.74
CA ILE A 67 4.79 -12.14 -5.03
C ILE A 67 5.04 -13.42 -5.85
N ALA A 68 5.49 -14.50 -5.21
CA ALA A 68 5.69 -15.78 -5.90
C ALA A 68 4.39 -16.37 -6.45
N GLU A 69 3.28 -16.29 -5.69
CA GLU A 69 1.95 -16.67 -6.18
C GLU A 69 1.53 -15.85 -7.41
N LEU A 70 1.71 -14.52 -7.34
CA LEU A 70 1.32 -13.61 -8.41
C LEU A 70 2.18 -13.81 -9.67
N GLY A 71 3.47 -14.09 -9.51
CA GLY A 71 4.40 -14.37 -10.62
C GLY A 71 4.25 -15.77 -11.25
N ALA A 72 3.61 -16.71 -10.55
CA ALA A 72 3.36 -18.06 -11.05
C ALA A 72 2.05 -18.19 -11.86
N ALA A 73 1.20 -17.17 -11.84
CA ALA A 73 -0.01 -17.14 -12.66
C ALA A 73 0.35 -16.96 -14.14
N PRO A 74 -0.24 -17.76 -15.06
CA PRO A 74 -0.07 -17.52 -16.49
C PRO A 74 -0.60 -16.13 -16.85
N LEU A 75 0.17 -15.38 -17.65
CA LEU A 75 -0.23 -14.09 -18.21
C LEU A 75 -1.43 -14.22 -19.16
#